data_AF-A0A4Y2F051-F1
#
_entry.id   AF-A0A4Y2F051-F1
#
_cell.length_a   1.000
_cell.length_b   1.000
_cell.length_c   1.000
_cell.angle_alpha   90.00
_cell.angle_beta   90.00
_cell.angle_gamma   90.00
#
_symmetry.space_group_name_H-M   'P 1'
#
loop_
_entity.id
_entity.type
_entity.pdbx_description
1 polymer ?
#
loop_
_entity_poly.entity_id
_entity_poly.type
_entity_poly.pdbx_seq_one_letter_code
_entity_poly.pdbx_strand_id
1 'polypeptide(L)'
;MSIDEDIPVAATRTDLEFCQAVCEQDQAIIVDDSDGYECVEENHPTNAEMRQALDILKYRVQHRSKNFKRQYEYEQYISELSRNNRLQARERELMIF
;
A
#
# COMPACT_ATOMS: atom_id res chain seq x y z
N MET A 1 11.66 21.83 -11.77
CA MET A 1 11.81 20.37 -11.88
C MET A 1 10.51 19.77 -11.41
N SER A 2 9.57 19.72 -12.36
CA SER A 2 8.20 19.25 -12.25
C SER A 2 8.22 17.73 -12.35
N ILE A 3 7.71 17.06 -11.33
CA ILE A 3 7.66 15.58 -11.25
C ILE A 3 6.38 15.04 -11.90
N ASP A 4 5.62 15.91 -12.58
CA ASP A 4 4.26 15.65 -13.06
C ASP A 4 4.21 15.42 -14.58
N GLU A 5 5.34 15.58 -15.29
CA GLU A 5 5.39 15.56 -16.75
C GLU A 5 5.68 14.19 -17.37
N ASP A 6 5.89 13.14 -16.56
CA ASP A 6 6.19 11.79 -17.06
C ASP A 6 5.45 10.69 -16.28
N ILE A 7 4.20 10.93 -15.89
CA ILE A 7 3.30 9.78 -15.66
C ILE A 7 3.03 9.18 -17.05
N PRO A 8 3.48 7.96 -17.35
CA PRO A 8 3.35 7.40 -18.68
C PRO A 8 1.86 7.42 -19.05
N VAL A 9 1.54 7.92 -20.25
CA VAL A 9 0.17 7.99 -20.79
C VAL A 9 -0.58 6.65 -20.65
N ALA A 10 0.16 5.53 -20.58
CA ALA A 10 -0.36 4.20 -20.28
C ALA A 10 -0.99 4.07 -18.87
N ALA A 11 -0.44 4.71 -17.84
CA ALA A 11 -1.02 4.72 -16.49
C ALA A 11 -2.33 5.50 -16.46
N THR A 12 -2.39 6.70 -17.06
CA THR A 12 -3.62 7.47 -17.19
C THR A 12 -4.68 6.72 -17.99
N ARG A 13 -4.27 5.98 -19.03
CA ARG A 13 -5.16 5.15 -19.84
C ARG A 13 -5.70 3.95 -19.05
N THR A 14 -4.88 3.30 -18.22
CA THR A 14 -5.30 2.16 -17.39
C THR A 14 -6.26 2.62 -16.29
N ASP A 15 -6.02 3.79 -15.68
CA ASP A 15 -6.92 4.37 -14.68
C ASP A 15 -8.24 4.82 -15.30
N LEU A 16 -8.21 5.39 -16.52
CA LEU A 16 -9.44 5.78 -17.24
C LEU A 16 -10.25 4.57 -17.72
N GLU A 17 -9.59 3.55 -18.28
CA GLU A 17 -10.22 2.30 -18.70
C GLU A 17 -10.80 1.52 -17.49
N PHE A 18 -10.13 1.59 -16.34
CA PHE A 18 -10.63 1.01 -15.09
C PHE A 18 -11.84 1.78 -14.54
N CYS A 19 -11.76 3.11 -14.46
CA CYS A 19 -12.89 3.94 -14.05
C CYS A 19 -14.09 3.75 -14.98
N GLN A 20 -13.86 3.66 -16.29
CA GLN A 20 -14.92 3.42 -17.25
C GLN A 20 -15.53 2.02 -17.08
N ALA A 21 -14.72 0.98 -16.92
CA ALA A 21 -15.22 -0.38 -16.71
C ALA A 21 -15.98 -0.55 -15.38
N VAL A 22 -15.58 0.16 -14.33
CA VAL A 22 -16.28 0.18 -13.04
C VAL A 22 -17.60 0.97 -13.15
N CYS A 23 -17.58 2.15 -13.78
CA CYS A 23 -18.79 2.92 -14.04
C CYS A 23 -19.80 2.16 -14.92
N GLU A 24 -19.33 1.40 -15.91
CA GLU A 24 -20.16 0.57 -16.79
C GLU A 24 -20.69 -0.68 -16.06
N GLN A 25 -19.92 -1.27 -15.14
CA GLN A 25 -20.41 -2.36 -14.28
C GLN A 25 -21.48 -1.88 -13.30
N ASP A 26 -21.27 -0.74 -12.66
CA ASP A 26 -22.23 -0.16 -11.72
C ASP A 26 -23.53 0.22 -12.44
N GLN A 27 -23.46 0.71 -13.69
CA GLN A 27 -24.65 0.95 -14.52
C GLN A 27 -25.30 -0.35 -15.02
N ALA A 28 -24.54 -1.39 -15.36
CA ALA A 28 -25.10 -2.66 -15.83
C ALA A 28 -25.87 -3.42 -14.75
N ILE A 29 -25.50 -3.24 -13.47
CA ILE A 29 -26.21 -3.80 -12.30
C ILE A 29 -27.61 -3.15 -12.12
N ILE A 30 -27.82 -1.97 -12.69
CA ILE A 30 -29.05 -1.15 -12.55
C ILE A 30 -30.07 -1.43 -13.68
N VAL A 31 -29.73 -2.22 -14.72
CA VAL A 31 -30.60 -2.36 -15.93
C VAL A 31 -31.62 -3.51 -15.86
N ASP A 32 -31.47 -4.50 -14.96
CA ASP A 32 -32.33 -5.70 -14.96
C ASP A 32 -33.57 -5.63 -14.04
N ASP A 33 -33.73 -4.56 -13.25
CA ASP A 33 -34.86 -4.46 -12.31
C ASP A 33 -35.63 -3.15 -12.56
N SER A 34 -36.31 -3.04 -13.71
CA SER A 34 -37.12 -1.87 -14.06
C SER A 34 -38.25 -1.61 -13.05
N ASP A 35 -37.94 -0.94 -11.93
CA ASP A 35 -38.92 -0.24 -11.10
C ASP A 35 -38.27 0.91 -10.33
N GLY A 36 -38.14 2.05 -11.01
CA GLY A 36 -38.25 3.38 -10.37
C GLY A 36 -37.34 3.72 -9.19
N TYR A 37 -36.15 3.14 -9.06
CA TYR A 37 -35.16 3.69 -8.12
C TYR A 37 -34.61 4.99 -8.70
N GLU A 38 -35.19 6.09 -8.21
CA GLU A 38 -34.54 7.38 -8.08
C GLU A 38 -33.06 7.13 -7.78
N CYS A 39 -32.19 7.54 -8.70
CA CYS A 39 -30.75 7.42 -8.57
C CYS A 39 -30.37 8.06 -7.23
N VAL A 40 -30.23 7.24 -6.19
CA VAL A 40 -29.58 7.64 -4.97
C VAL A 40 -28.17 7.91 -5.44
N GLU A 41 -27.84 9.19 -5.55
CA GLU A 41 -26.49 9.68 -5.79
C GLU A 41 -25.61 9.08 -4.69
N GLU A 42 -25.09 7.88 -4.93
CA GLU A 42 -24.06 7.30 -4.11
C GLU A 42 -22.93 8.32 -4.15
N ASN A 43 -22.71 8.97 -3.00
CA ASN A 43 -21.74 10.04 -2.88
C ASN A 43 -20.37 9.41 -3.11
N HIS A 44 -19.91 9.41 -4.37
CA HIS A 44 -18.53 9.10 -4.66
C HIS A 44 -17.67 10.04 -3.82
N PRO A 45 -16.66 9.50 -3.09
CA PRO A 45 -15.85 10.30 -2.21
C PRO A 45 -15.26 11.47 -2.99
N THR A 46 -15.55 12.67 -2.51
CA THR A 46 -15.12 13.91 -3.12
C THR A 46 -13.60 14.02 -3.08
N ASN A 47 -13.03 14.79 -4.02
CA ASN A 47 -11.59 15.08 -4.01
C ASN A 47 -11.08 15.62 -2.66
N ALA A 48 -11.94 16.29 -1.88
CA ALA A 48 -11.62 16.77 -0.54
C ALA A 48 -11.47 15.59 0.46
N GLU A 49 -12.38 14.62 0.43
CA GLU A 49 -12.34 13.43 1.27
C GLU A 49 -11.15 12.53 0.94
N MET A 50 -10.81 12.38 -0.35
CA MET A 50 -9.63 11.62 -0.78
C MET A 50 -8.33 12.27 -0.29
N ARG A 51 -8.22 13.61 -0.38
CA ARG A 51 -7.06 14.37 0.16
C ARG A 51 -6.95 14.21 1.68
N GLN A 52 -8.06 14.27 2.39
CA GLN A 52 -8.09 14.08 3.84
C GLN A 52 -7.63 12.67 4.24
N ALA A 53 -8.08 11.64 3.52
CA ALA A 53 -7.64 10.26 3.74
C ALA A 53 -6.13 10.10 3.50
N LEU A 54 -5.60 10.74 2.45
CA LEU A 54 -4.17 10.74 2.14
C LEU A 54 -3.34 11.42 3.25
N ASP A 55 -3.80 12.55 3.78
CA ASP A 55 -3.12 13.26 4.87
C ASP A 55 -3.08 12.44 6.16
N ILE A 56 -4.17 11.74 6.49
CA ILE A 56 -4.23 10.81 7.64
C ILE A 56 -3.23 9.66 7.44
N LEU A 57 -3.19 9.08 6.25
CA LEU A 57 -2.25 8.00 5.92
C LEU A 57 -0.81 8.46 6.08
N LYS A 58 -0.47 9.62 5.49
CA LYS A 58 0.87 10.23 5.57
C LYS A 58 1.28 10.48 7.02
N TYR A 59 0.38 11.05 7.82
CA TYR A 59 0.62 11.27 9.25
C TYR A 59 0.91 9.96 9.99
N ARG A 60 0.08 8.93 9.79
CA ARG A 60 0.27 7.62 10.45
C ARG A 60 1.60 6.96 10.06
N VAL A 61 1.96 7.01 8.78
CA VAL A 61 3.23 6.47 8.28
C VAL A 61 4.41 7.24 8.87
N GLN A 62 4.37 8.57 8.88
CA GLN A 62 5.43 9.41 9.42
C GLN A 62 5.63 9.18 10.93
N HIS A 63 4.55 9.05 11.70
CA HIS A 63 4.63 8.82 13.14
C HIS A 63 5.06 7.40 13.51
N ARG A 64 4.65 6.38 12.74
CA ARG A 64 5.05 4.97 12.99
C ARG A 64 6.45 4.63 12.49
N SER A 65 6.99 5.40 11.55
CA SER A 65 8.33 5.22 10.97
C SER A 65 9.46 5.23 12.01
N LYS A 66 9.39 6.08 13.06
CA LYS A 66 10.42 6.14 14.12
C LYS A 66 10.56 4.84 14.91
N ASN A 67 9.46 4.10 15.06
CA ASN A 67 9.48 2.81 15.76
C ASN A 67 9.87 1.67 14.80
N PHE A 68 9.51 1.79 13.53
CA PHE A 68 9.87 0.81 12.50
C PHE A 68 11.38 0.69 12.29
N LYS A 69 12.10 1.84 12.25
CA LYS A 69 13.56 1.85 12.12
C LYS A 69 14.25 1.17 13.31
N ARG A 70 13.86 1.51 14.54
CA ARG A 70 14.42 0.87 15.75
C ARG A 70 14.09 -0.62 15.83
N GLN A 71 12.89 -1.01 15.44
CA GLN A 71 12.50 -2.41 15.41
C GLN A 71 13.35 -3.20 14.42
N TYR A 72 13.54 -2.68 13.20
CA TYR A 72 14.39 -3.29 12.19
C TYR A 72 15.86 -3.40 12.64
N GLU A 73 16.42 -2.34 13.24
CA GLU A 73 17.78 -2.36 13.80
C GLU A 73 17.93 -3.44 14.90
N TYR A 74 16.92 -3.60 15.75
CA TYR A 74 16.93 -4.61 16.80
C TYR A 74 16.83 -6.05 16.26
N GLU A 75 15.97 -6.27 15.26
CA GLU A 75 15.83 -7.56 14.58
C GLU A 75 17.11 -7.95 13.82
N GLN A 76 17.77 -6.97 13.17
CA GLN A 76 19.08 -7.18 12.53
C GLN A 76 20.15 -7.57 13.57
N TYR A 77 20.23 -6.85 14.68
CA TYR A 77 21.18 -7.14 15.76
C TYR A 77 21.03 -8.57 16.29
N ILE A 78 19.80 -9.01 16.58
CA ILE A 78 19.53 -10.38 17.04
C ILE A 78 19.95 -11.41 15.99
N SER A 79 19.70 -11.13 14.72
CA SER A 79 20.03 -12.01 13.60
C SER A 79 21.54 -12.20 13.46
N GLU A 80 22.32 -11.12 13.58
CA GLU A 80 23.78 -11.16 13.57
C GLU A 80 24.35 -11.94 14.77
N LEU A 81 23.84 -11.66 15.98
CA LEU A 81 24.24 -12.37 17.19
C LEU A 81 24.01 -13.88 17.06
N SER A 82 22.85 -14.26 16.53
CA SER A 82 22.50 -15.66 16.27
C SER A 82 23.41 -16.29 15.22
N ARG A 83 23.81 -15.55 14.18
CA ARG A 83 24.76 -16.01 13.17
C ARG A 83 26.15 -16.24 13.77
N ASN A 84 26.64 -15.29 14.57
CA ASN A 84 27.95 -15.38 15.21
C ASN A 84 28.02 -16.53 16.21
N ASN A 85 26.97 -16.72 17.02
CA ASN A 85 26.88 -17.86 17.94
C ASN A 85 26.93 -19.20 17.21
N ARG A 86 26.24 -19.32 16.06
CA ARG A 86 26.29 -20.54 15.23
C ARG A 86 27.68 -20.79 14.63
N LEU A 87 28.37 -19.73 14.19
CA LEU A 87 29.73 -19.86 13.67
C LEU A 87 30.70 -20.28 14.77
N GLN A 88 30.64 -19.67 15.94
CA GLN A 88 31.45 -20.06 17.10
C GLN A 88 31.17 -21.50 17.56
N ALA A 89 29.92 -21.94 17.56
CA ALA A 89 29.58 -23.32 17.90
C ALA A 89 30.25 -24.32 16.94
N ARG A 90 30.23 -24.04 15.64
CA ARG A 90 30.91 -24.87 14.63
C ARG A 90 32.42 -24.86 14.80
N GLU A 91 33.03 -23.71 15.10
CA GLU A 91 34.48 -23.65 15.38
C GLU A 91 34.86 -24.46 16.61
N ARG A 92 34.07 -24.39 17.69
CA ARG A 92 34.28 -25.20 18.89
C ARG A 92 34.12 -26.70 18.62
N GLU A 93 33.15 -27.10 17.80
CA GLU A 93 32.97 -28.49 17.38
C GLU A 93 34.16 -29.00 16.54
N LEU A 94 34.71 -28.15 15.66
CA LEU A 94 35.88 -28.49 14.84
C LEU A 94 37.20 -28.54 15.64
N MET A 95 37.30 -27.82 16.75
CA MET A 95 38.47 -27.87 17.66
C MET A 95 38.47 -29.10 18.59
N ILE A 96 37.41 -29.91 18.60
CA ILE A 96 37.30 -31.11 19.47
C ILE A 96 37.85 -32.39 18.77
N PHE A 97 38.31 -32.30 17.53
CA PHE A 97 39.03 -33.35 16.80
C PHE A 97 40.52 -33.04 16.69
#